data_AF-A0A550D3K4-F1
#
_entry.id   AF-A0A550D3K4-F1
#
_cell.length_a   1.000
_cell.length_b   1.000
_cell.length_c   1.000
_cell.angle_alpha   90.00
_cell.angle_beta   90.00
_cell.angle_gamma   90.00
#
_symmetry.space_group_name_H-M   'P 1'
#
loop_
_entity.id
_entity.type
_entity.pdbx_description
1 polymer ?
#
loop_
_entity_poly.entity_id
_entity_poly.type
_entity_poly.pdbx_seq_one_letter_code
_entity_poly.pdbx_strand_id
1 'polypeptide(L)'
;MLNSQIKSLILEWIKEADRLLEKGDVVQASEKYYKAAEEAIKLLVKTLNLKDVIEKVKANRRWTSSLLFEASRRISPDIYLISVDAWYLHVYGFHEMRLNYDEVKKLSNNIHKIIDILNKYLT
;
A
#
# COMPACT_ATOMS: atom_id res chain seq x y z
N MET A 1 -13.63 14.92 -4.17
CA MET A 1 -13.69 15.67 -2.90
C MET A 1 -13.16 14.88 -1.70
N LEU A 2 -13.50 13.61 -1.44
CA LEU A 2 -12.79 12.78 -0.43
C LEU A 2 -11.77 11.80 -1.04
N ASN A 3 -12.18 11.01 -2.04
CA ASN A 3 -11.29 10.05 -2.72
C ASN A 3 -10.07 10.75 -3.37
N SER A 4 -10.25 11.99 -3.85
CA SER A 4 -9.18 12.82 -4.38
C SER A 4 -8.15 13.23 -3.31
N GLN A 5 -8.60 13.51 -2.08
CA GLN A 5 -7.70 13.84 -0.96
C GLN A 5 -6.92 12.60 -0.51
N ILE A 6 -7.58 11.44 -0.40
CA ILE A 6 -6.93 10.17 -0.05
C ILE A 6 -5.90 9.79 -1.13
N LYS A 7 -6.26 9.91 -2.41
CA LYS A 7 -5.32 9.71 -3.53
C LYS A 7 -4.10 10.63 -3.39
N SER A 8 -4.31 11.92 -3.13
CA SER A 8 -3.20 12.86 -2.91
C SER A 8 -2.30 12.45 -1.74
N LEU A 9 -2.89 12.00 -0.62
CA LEU A 9 -2.14 11.53 0.55
C LEU A 9 -1.27 10.31 0.21
N ILE A 10 -1.81 9.33 -0.51
CA ILE A 10 -1.07 8.14 -0.95
C ILE A 10 0.14 8.53 -1.79
N LEU A 11 -0.05 9.45 -2.76
CA LEU A 11 1.03 9.91 -3.63
C LEU A 11 2.10 10.67 -2.84
N GLU A 12 1.72 11.48 -1.86
CA GLU A 12 2.67 12.18 -1.00
C GLU A 12 3.44 11.22 -0.08
N TRP A 13 2.81 10.15 0.41
CA TRP A 13 3.53 9.11 1.17
C TRP A 13 4.53 8.34 0.31
N ILE A 14 4.22 8.02 -0.95
CA ILE A 14 5.20 7.38 -1.85
C ILE A 14 6.42 8.31 -2.03
N LYS A 15 6.19 9.59 -2.34
CA LYS A 15 7.28 10.57 -2.48
C LYS A 15 8.07 10.77 -1.18
N GLU A 16 7.40 10.73 -0.04
CA GLU A 16 8.06 10.82 1.27
C GLU A 16 8.94 9.60 1.53
N ALA A 17 8.44 8.41 1.20
CA ALA A 17 9.20 7.16 1.30
C ALA A 17 10.44 7.19 0.40
N ASP A 18 10.32 7.71 -0.82
CA ASP A 18 11.48 7.90 -1.72
C ASP A 18 12.54 8.81 -1.09
N ARG A 19 12.13 9.97 -0.56
CA ARG A 19 13.04 10.91 0.11
C ARG A 19 13.71 10.32 1.35
N LEU A 20 13.00 9.48 2.10
CA LEU A 20 13.55 8.76 3.26
C LEU A 20 14.60 7.75 2.81
N LEU A 21 14.27 6.96 1.77
CA LEU A 21 15.17 5.96 1.23
C LEU A 21 16.44 6.60 0.66
N GLU A 22 16.32 7.69 -0.09
CA GLU A 22 17.45 8.47 -0.62
C GLU A 22 18.40 8.99 0.46
N LYS A 23 17.88 9.28 1.66
CA LYS A 23 18.67 9.69 2.83
C LYS A 23 19.26 8.51 3.61
N GLY A 24 19.01 7.27 3.17
CA GLY A 24 19.45 6.05 3.85
C GLY A 24 18.55 5.62 5.01
N ASP A 25 17.39 6.26 5.23
CA ASP A 25 16.43 5.86 6.26
C ASP A 25 15.53 4.73 5.73
N VAL A 26 16.13 3.54 5.61
CA VAL A 26 15.50 2.34 5.05
C VAL A 26 14.29 1.89 5.89
N VAL A 27 14.38 2.04 7.22
CA VAL A 27 13.34 1.62 8.16
C VAL A 27 12.09 2.47 7.99
N GLN A 28 12.22 3.80 7.99
CA GLN A 28 11.06 4.68 7.83
C GLN A 28 10.53 4.67 6.38
N ALA A 29 11.39 4.53 5.38
CA ALA A 29 10.96 4.36 4.00
C ALA A 29 10.06 3.12 3.84
N SER A 30 10.47 1.98 4.41
CA SER A 30 9.72 0.72 4.36
C SER A 30 8.32 0.86 4.93
N GLU A 31 8.18 1.46 6.11
CA GLU A 31 6.89 1.70 6.76
C GLU A 31 6.01 2.66 5.95
N LYS A 32 6.61 3.69 5.35
CA LYS A 32 5.89 4.67 4.57
C LYS A 32 5.35 4.09 3.27
N TYR A 33 6.14 3.27 2.57
CA TYR A 33 5.67 2.52 1.40
C TYR A 33 4.52 1.56 1.76
N TYR A 34 4.62 0.86 2.90
CA TYR A 34 3.53 0.00 3.38
C TYR A 34 2.23 0.79 3.61
N LYS A 35 2.30 1.93 4.30
CA LYS A 35 1.12 2.79 4.55
C LYS A 35 0.46 3.28 3.26
N ALA A 36 1.26 3.66 2.26
CA ALA A 36 0.75 4.04 0.96
C ALA A 36 0.01 2.87 0.28
N ALA A 37 0.58 1.67 0.30
CA ALA A 37 -0.04 0.48 -0.26
C ALA A 37 -1.33 0.07 0.47
N GLU A 38 -1.31 0.06 1.80
CA GLU A 38 -2.47 -0.23 2.63
C GLU A 38 -3.63 0.72 2.28
N GLU A 39 -3.37 2.03 2.27
CA GLU A 39 -4.43 3.02 2.03
C GLU A 39 -4.94 2.98 0.58
N ALA A 40 -4.07 2.67 -0.39
CA ALA A 40 -4.48 2.45 -1.77
C ALA A 40 -5.45 1.26 -1.91
N ILE A 41 -5.17 0.14 -1.23
CA ILE A 41 -6.07 -1.03 -1.23
C ILE A 41 -7.43 -0.66 -0.63
N LYS A 42 -7.45 0.04 0.51
CA LYS A 42 -8.69 0.49 1.15
C LYS A 42 -9.49 1.43 0.24
N LEU A 43 -8.82 2.35 -0.45
CA LEU A 43 -9.45 3.26 -1.40
C LEU A 43 -10.05 2.49 -2.58
N LEU A 44 -9.30 1.56 -3.17
CA LEU A 44 -9.77 0.73 -4.29
C LEU A 44 -10.97 -0.16 -3.90
N VAL A 45 -11.00 -0.72 -2.70
CA VAL A 45 -12.17 -1.48 -2.19
C VAL A 45 -13.43 -0.62 -2.20
N LYS A 46 -13.33 0.64 -1.75
CA LYS A 46 -14.45 1.59 -1.77
C LYS A 46 -14.84 1.98 -3.19
N THR A 47 -13.85 2.32 -4.03
CA THR A 47 -14.06 2.74 -5.42
C THR A 47 -14.71 1.65 -6.26
N LEU A 48 -14.29 0.40 -6.10
CA LEU A 48 -14.83 -0.77 -6.82
C LEU A 48 -16.07 -1.36 -6.15
N ASN A 49 -16.52 -0.78 -5.03
CA ASN A 49 -17.69 -1.22 -4.28
C ASN A 49 -17.66 -2.72 -3.95
N LEU A 50 -16.54 -3.23 -3.42
CA LEU A 50 -16.39 -4.62 -3.02
C LEU A 50 -17.16 -4.88 -1.70
N LYS A 51 -18.49 -5.01 -1.82
CA LYS A 51 -19.42 -5.03 -0.68
C LYS A 51 -19.10 -6.10 0.36
N ASP A 52 -18.71 -7.30 -0.06
CA ASP A 52 -18.40 -8.39 0.86
C ASP A 52 -17.16 -8.09 1.72
N VAL A 53 -16.13 -7.47 1.14
CA VAL A 53 -14.95 -6.99 1.89
C VAL A 53 -15.36 -5.88 2.84
N ILE A 54 -16.18 -4.92 2.39
CA ILE A 54 -16.66 -3.81 3.22
C ILE A 54 -17.42 -4.32 4.44
N GLU A 55 -18.33 -5.28 4.27
CA GLU A 55 -19.10 -5.87 5.38
C GLU A 55 -18.20 -6.65 6.35
N LYS A 56 -17.19 -7.39 5.85
CA LYS A 56 -16.19 -8.04 6.71
C LYS A 56 -15.39 -7.04 7.53
N VAL A 57 -14.98 -5.91 6.94
CA VAL A 57 -14.25 -4.86 7.67
C VAL A 57 -15.15 -4.21 8.74
N LYS A 58 -16.42 -3.96 8.44
CA LYS A 58 -17.39 -3.45 9.42
C LYS A 58 -17.58 -4.41 10.59
N ALA A 59 -17.77 -5.70 10.31
CA ALA A 59 -17.93 -6.73 11.32
C ALA A 59 -16.70 -6.84 12.23
N ASN A 60 -15.49 -6.74 11.66
CA ASN A 60 -14.24 -6.75 12.41
C ASN A 60 -13.89 -5.40 13.07
N ARG A 61 -14.65 -4.34 12.77
CA ARG A 61 -14.42 -2.94 13.21
C ARG A 61 -13.06 -2.34 12.83
N ARG A 62 -12.26 -3.05 12.05
CA ARG A 62 -10.93 -2.63 11.60
C ARG A 62 -10.51 -3.39 10.35
N TRP A 63 -9.51 -2.84 9.66
CA TRP A 63 -8.74 -3.60 8.68
C TRP A 63 -7.76 -4.52 9.40
N THR A 64 -7.65 -5.76 8.92
CA THR A 64 -6.61 -6.71 9.32
C THR A 64 -5.73 -7.00 8.10
N SER A 65 -4.50 -7.47 8.33
CA SER A 65 -3.63 -7.91 7.24
C SER A 65 -4.29 -9.00 6.38
N SER A 66 -5.01 -9.93 7.01
CA SER A 66 -5.77 -10.96 6.29
C SER A 66 -6.84 -10.38 5.36
N LEU A 67 -7.58 -9.35 5.80
CA LEU A 67 -8.59 -8.67 4.97
C LEU A 67 -7.96 -7.83 3.87
N LEU A 68 -6.81 -7.20 4.13
CA LEU A 68 -6.06 -6.48 3.08
C LEU A 68 -5.61 -7.45 1.98
N PHE A 69 -5.03 -8.60 2.33
CA PHE A 69 -4.67 -9.62 1.35
C PHE A 69 -5.86 -10.19 0.59
N GLU A 70 -6.98 -10.44 1.28
CA GLU A 70 -8.21 -10.88 0.63
C GLU A 70 -8.71 -9.84 -0.37
N ALA A 71 -8.78 -8.56 0.05
CA ALA A 71 -9.17 -7.45 -0.79
C ALA A 71 -8.25 -7.33 -2.02
N SER A 72 -6.94 -7.42 -1.82
CA SER A 72 -5.98 -7.32 -2.91
C SER A 72 -6.20 -8.37 -4.00
N ARG A 73 -6.44 -9.63 -3.62
CA ARG A 73 -6.76 -10.71 -4.57
C ARG A 73 -8.03 -10.43 -5.37
N ARG A 74 -9.00 -9.74 -4.78
CA ARG A 74 -10.29 -9.40 -5.42
C ARG A 74 -10.18 -8.19 -6.35
N ILE A 75 -9.21 -7.31 -6.12
CA ILE A 75 -8.99 -6.12 -6.95
C ILE A 75 -8.27 -6.51 -8.27
N SER A 76 -7.06 -7.06 -8.17
CA SER A 76 -6.30 -7.53 -9.33
C SER A 76 -5.06 -8.34 -8.92
N PRO A 77 -4.48 -9.15 -9.83
CA PRO A 77 -3.19 -9.79 -9.59
C PRO A 77 -2.08 -8.80 -9.23
N ASP A 78 -2.03 -7.64 -9.90
CA ASP A 78 -1.01 -6.61 -9.62
C ASP A 78 -1.13 -6.05 -8.20
N ILE A 79 -2.35 -5.75 -7.74
CA ILE A 79 -2.57 -5.26 -6.37
C ILE A 79 -2.25 -6.34 -5.34
N TYR A 80 -2.44 -7.63 -5.67
CA TYR A 80 -2.00 -8.72 -4.81
C TYR A 80 -0.47 -8.80 -4.70
N LEU A 81 0.26 -8.67 -5.79
CA LEU A 81 1.73 -8.63 -5.74
C LEU A 81 2.23 -7.41 -4.95
N ILE A 82 1.63 -6.24 -5.18
CA ILE A 82 1.93 -5.03 -4.40
C ILE A 82 1.71 -5.25 -2.91
N SER A 83 0.62 -5.93 -2.50
CA SER A 83 0.35 -6.15 -1.07
C SER A 83 1.31 -7.14 -0.43
N VAL A 84 1.79 -8.14 -1.19
CA VAL A 84 2.85 -9.05 -0.73
C VAL A 84 4.16 -8.28 -0.50
N ASP A 85 4.59 -7.45 -1.45
CA ASP A 85 5.81 -6.66 -1.31
C ASP A 85 5.68 -5.62 -0.17
N ALA A 86 4.53 -4.96 -0.06
CA ALA A 86 4.26 -4.02 1.01
C ALA A 86 4.30 -4.69 2.39
N TRP A 87 3.73 -5.89 2.52
CA TRP A 87 3.80 -6.66 3.76
C TRP A 87 5.23 -7.09 4.09
N TYR A 88 6.01 -7.48 3.08
CA TYR A 88 7.43 -7.79 3.26
C TYR A 88 8.23 -6.58 3.74
N LEU A 89 7.99 -5.39 3.18
CA LEU A 89 8.56 -4.12 3.65
C LEU A 89 8.16 -3.81 5.10
N HIS A 90 6.90 -4.00 5.46
CA HIS A 90 6.42 -3.74 6.83
C HIS A 90 7.06 -4.68 7.86
N VAL A 91 7.09 -5.98 7.57
CA VAL A 91 7.66 -6.98 8.49
C VAL A 91 9.18 -6.87 8.52
N TYR A 92 9.85 -7.10 7.39
CA TYR A 92 11.29 -7.20 7.36
C TYR A 92 12.00 -5.84 7.34
N GLY A 93 11.38 -4.82 6.73
CA GLY A 93 11.97 -3.48 6.65
C GLY A 93 11.74 -2.65 7.90
N PHE A 94 10.51 -2.58 8.41
CA PHE A 94 10.17 -1.75 9.56
C PHE A 94 10.29 -2.48 10.91
N HIS A 95 9.63 -3.63 11.06
CA HIS A 95 9.59 -4.33 12.35
C HIS A 95 10.89 -5.06 12.67
N GLU A 96 11.50 -5.73 11.69
CA GLU A 96 12.72 -6.52 11.91
C GLU A 96 14.01 -5.79 11.51
N MET A 97 13.91 -4.68 10.76
CA MET A 97 15.06 -3.86 10.32
C MET A 97 16.15 -4.67 9.60
N ARG A 98 15.73 -5.64 8.77
CA ARG A 98 16.62 -6.59 8.08
C ARG A 98 16.90 -6.23 6.62
N LEU A 99 16.14 -5.32 6.03
CA LEU A 99 16.32 -4.94 4.63
C LEU A 99 17.38 -3.86 4.48
N ASN A 100 18.15 -3.95 3.41
CA ASN A 100 19.07 -2.89 2.99
C ASN A 100 18.44 -1.96 1.93
N TYR A 101 19.19 -0.92 1.55
CA TYR A 101 18.75 0.08 0.57
C TYR A 101 18.31 -0.54 -0.76
N ASP A 102 19.11 -1.44 -1.34
CA ASP A 102 18.85 -2.01 -2.66
C ASP A 102 17.62 -2.93 -2.64
N GLU A 103 17.42 -3.68 -1.56
CA GLU A 103 16.23 -4.51 -1.36
C GLU A 103 14.97 -3.65 -1.31
N VAL A 104 14.97 -2.58 -0.50
CA VAL A 104 13.83 -1.65 -0.40
C VAL A 104 13.62 -0.90 -1.71
N LYS A 105 14.67 -0.48 -2.40
CA LYS A 105 14.58 0.17 -3.71
C LYS A 105 13.97 -0.74 -4.77
N LYS A 106 14.31 -2.03 -4.75
CA LYS A 106 13.74 -3.02 -5.67
C LYS A 106 12.24 -3.21 -5.40
N LEU A 107 11.85 -3.37 -4.15
CA LEU A 107 10.45 -3.54 -3.74
C LEU A 107 9.61 -2.29 -4.01
N SER A 108 10.19 -1.09 -3.79
CA SER A 108 9.49 0.17 -4.01
C SER A 108 9.05 0.35 -5.47
N ASN A 109 9.78 -0.19 -6.45
CA ASN A 109 9.37 -0.16 -7.85
C ASN A 109 7.99 -0.77 -8.08
N ASN A 110 7.62 -1.82 -7.32
CA ASN A 110 6.28 -2.38 -7.40
C ASN A 110 5.25 -1.48 -6.70
N ILE A 111 5.60 -0.87 -5.56
CA ILE A 111 4.71 0.08 -4.86
C ILE A 111 4.36 1.29 -5.75
N HIS A 112 5.28 1.77 -6.58
CA HIS A 112 5.02 2.89 -7.51
C HIS A 112 3.92 2.60 -8.54
N LYS A 113 3.67 1.33 -8.89
CA LYS A 113 2.58 0.94 -9.81
C LYS A 113 1.19 1.32 -9.28
N ILE A 114 1.06 1.57 -7.98
CA ILE A 114 -0.17 2.10 -7.36
C ILE A 114 -0.61 3.39 -8.06
N ILE A 115 0.32 4.24 -8.48
CA ILE A 115 0.02 5.54 -9.10
C ILE A 115 -0.83 5.33 -10.35
N ASP A 116 -0.39 4.45 -11.25
CA ASP A 116 -1.10 4.14 -12.49
C ASP A 116 -2.44 3.45 -12.23
N ILE A 117 -2.48 2.54 -11.26
CA ILE A 117 -3.71 1.84 -10.88
C ILE A 117 -4.75 2.81 -10.34
N LEU A 118 -4.35 3.73 -9.46
CA LEU A 118 -5.26 4.77 -8.94
C LEU A 118 -5.69 5.76 -10.03
N ASN A 119 -4.83 6.05 -11.01
CA ASN A 119 -5.22 6.86 -12.17
C ASN A 119 -6.26 6.16 -13.05
N LYS A 120 -6.15 4.83 -13.21
CA LYS A 120 -7.11 4.02 -13.97
C LYS A 120 -8.50 3.98 -13.34
N TYR A 121 -8.59 3.89 -12.02
CA TYR A 121 -9.87 3.65 -11.32
C TYR A 121 -10.53 4.90 -10.73
N LEU A 122 -9.80 6.01 -10.58
CA LEU A 122 -10.31 7.24 -9.95
C LEU A 122 -10.33 8.44 -10.90
N THR A 123 -10.56 8.20 -12.19
CA THR A 123 -10.75 9.23 -13.21
C THR A 123 -11.94 10.14 -12.89
#